data_AF-A0A519ZKA1-F1
#
_entry.id   AF-A0A519ZKA1-F1
#
_cell.length_a   1.000
_cell.length_b   1.000
_cell.length_c   1.000
_cell.angle_alpha   90.00
_cell.angle_beta   90.00
_cell.angle_gamma   90.00
#
_symmetry.space_group_name_H-M   'P 1'
#
loop_
_entity.id
_entity.type
_entity.pdbx_description
1 polymer ?
#
loop_
_entity_poly.entity_id
_entity_poly.type
_entity_poly.pdbx_seq_one_letter_code
_entity_poly.pdbx_strand_id
1 'polypeptide(L)'
;VEDLAQRRLSGSTAVLTHTNNEALLVQNLLQQKGIPARLIASQDGFSLKQLLELRCFGWYVHDGIHNDHGFITKEVWRNGRNRINQEFEKSATLTLVLEVIDTFEKATGERKYWAEYQAYLHEIRTEDFVFPDQNKVLVSTMHKAKGKEFDHVYLLLSNHTLKTESDKRVVYVAITRAKESLHIHTDQSYFQNMEVPQLSLQQNDMQYPEPNLLQLELGMSDVWLGFFKRESNQDGIKPLQAGQPLLIPSDPLTGLLDEVRSPVLKYSQKFKEKLQLFFHQGYQIDRAEVAYIVVWRCPDDGNSYRVVLGRIWISKEEN
;
A
#
# COMPACT_ATOMS: atom_id res chain seq x y z
N VAL A 1 -9.39 15.08 10.10
CA VAL A 1 -8.97 15.59 8.76
C VAL A 1 -9.08 17.11 8.69
N GLU A 2 -10.21 17.72 9.03
CA GLU A 2 -10.33 19.20 9.09
C GLU A 2 -9.25 19.86 9.95
N ASP A 3 -8.98 19.32 11.13
CA ASP A 3 -7.93 19.81 12.04
C ASP A 3 -6.53 19.81 11.41
N LEU A 4 -6.26 18.84 10.54
CA LEU A 4 -5.01 18.80 9.77
C LEU A 4 -5.05 19.84 8.64
N ALA A 5 -6.16 19.92 7.90
CA ALA A 5 -6.32 20.86 6.78
C ALA A 5 -6.21 22.33 7.17
N GLN A 6 -6.67 22.68 8.39
CA GLN A 6 -6.62 24.05 8.91
C GLN A 6 -5.22 24.47 9.37
N ARG A 7 -4.32 23.51 9.62
CA ARG A 7 -2.98 23.79 10.13
C ARG A 7 -1.95 23.63 9.01
N ARG A 8 -1.25 24.73 8.69
CA ARG A 8 -0.06 24.69 7.82
C ARG A 8 1.16 24.33 8.64
N LEU A 9 1.31 23.05 8.93
CA LEU A 9 2.45 22.52 9.67
C LEU A 9 3.62 22.26 8.73
N SER A 10 4.82 22.68 9.14
CA SER A 10 6.07 22.42 8.42
C SER A 10 6.75 21.20 9.01
N GLY A 11 7.30 20.33 8.15
CA GLY A 11 7.96 19.12 8.61
C GLY A 11 7.11 17.88 8.36
N SER A 12 7.59 16.75 8.88
CA SER A 12 7.00 15.44 8.66
C SER A 12 5.71 15.27 9.46
N THR A 13 4.61 14.92 8.78
CA THR A 13 3.29 14.73 9.42
C THR A 13 2.79 13.31 9.22
N ALA A 14 2.36 12.65 10.30
CA ALA A 14 1.73 11.34 10.26
C ALA A 14 0.31 11.35 10.83
N VAL A 15 -0.60 10.61 10.21
CA VAL A 15 -1.89 10.22 10.78
C VAL A 15 -1.88 8.74 11.09
N LEU A 16 -2.09 8.39 12.36
CA LEU A 16 -2.04 7.03 12.88
C LEU A 16 -3.45 6.59 13.31
N THR A 17 -3.89 5.44 12.83
CA THR A 17 -5.21 4.87 13.12
C THR A 17 -5.10 3.50 13.79
N HIS A 18 -6.22 2.95 14.28
CA HIS A 18 -6.23 1.62 14.85
C HIS A 18 -6.27 0.56 13.74
N THR A 19 -7.12 0.75 12.72
CA THR A 19 -7.34 -0.24 11.65
C THR A 19 -6.87 0.24 10.28
N ASN A 20 -6.55 -0.71 9.38
CA ASN A 20 -6.20 -0.40 7.99
C ASN A 20 -7.36 0.30 7.26
N ASN A 21 -8.61 -0.07 7.56
CA ASN A 21 -9.79 0.56 6.96
C ASN A 21 -9.92 2.04 7.36
N GLU A 22 -9.67 2.37 8.63
CA GLU A 22 -9.61 3.76 9.07
C GLU A 22 -8.48 4.53 8.39
N ALA A 23 -7.29 3.92 8.28
CA ALA A 23 -6.15 4.55 7.60
C ALA A 23 -6.51 4.87 6.14
N LEU A 24 -7.16 3.93 5.45
CA LEU A 24 -7.66 4.13 4.09
C LEU A 24 -8.69 5.26 4.02
N LEU A 25 -9.65 5.29 4.94
CA LEU A 25 -10.68 6.33 5.01
C LEU A 25 -10.05 7.73 5.18
N VAL A 26 -9.12 7.87 6.14
CA VAL A 26 -8.41 9.11 6.41
C VAL A 26 -7.62 9.57 5.18
N GLN A 27 -6.89 8.65 4.53
CA GLN A 27 -6.13 8.98 3.33
C GLN A 27 -7.06 9.52 2.24
N ASN A 28 -8.18 8.85 1.97
CA ASN A 28 -9.14 9.30 0.95
C ASN A 28 -9.70 10.69 1.27
N LEU A 29 -10.07 10.95 2.53
CA LEU A 29 -10.55 12.26 2.97
C LEU A 29 -9.49 13.36 2.83
N LEU A 30 -8.22 13.06 3.11
CA LEU A 30 -7.12 14.01 2.89
C LEU A 30 -6.96 14.33 1.40
N GLN A 31 -6.97 13.30 0.54
CA GLN A 31 -6.84 13.46 -0.90
C GLN A 31 -7.99 14.26 -1.52
N GLN A 32 -9.23 14.06 -1.06
CA GLN A 32 -10.39 14.85 -1.47
C GLN A 32 -10.23 16.34 -1.15
N LYS A 33 -9.54 16.68 -0.06
CA LYS A 33 -9.21 18.06 0.30
C LYS A 33 -7.96 18.61 -0.41
N GLY A 34 -7.41 17.88 -1.38
CA GLY A 34 -6.19 18.25 -2.09
C GLY A 34 -4.93 18.15 -1.22
N ILE A 35 -4.99 17.47 -0.07
CA ILE A 35 -3.83 17.25 0.79
C ILE A 35 -3.13 15.97 0.32
N PRO A 36 -1.88 16.06 -0.15
CA PRO A 36 -1.14 14.88 -0.58
C PRO A 36 -0.96 13.92 0.60
N ALA A 37 -1.59 12.75 0.51
CA ALA A 37 -1.52 11.72 1.53
C ALA A 37 -1.05 10.38 0.95
N ARG A 38 -0.11 9.73 1.64
CA ARG A 38 0.43 8.41 1.29
C ARG A 38 0.08 7.41 2.37
N LEU A 39 -0.67 6.39 2.00
CA LEU A 39 -1.00 5.28 2.90
C LEU A 39 0.17 4.31 3.01
N ILE A 40 0.63 4.06 4.24
CA ILE A 40 1.43 2.90 4.61
C ILE A 40 0.46 1.79 5.01
N ALA A 41 -0.08 1.14 3.99
CA ALA A 41 -0.79 -0.11 4.13
C ALA A 41 0.18 -1.27 3.92
N SER A 42 -0.16 -2.41 4.54
CA SER A 42 0.52 -3.66 4.23
C SER A 42 0.02 -4.04 2.85
N GLN A 43 0.92 -4.51 1.99
CA GLN A 43 0.50 -5.25 0.81
C GLN A 43 -0.17 -6.53 1.32
N ASP A 44 -1.51 -6.52 1.40
CA ASP A 44 -2.23 -7.60 2.04
C ASP A 44 -2.06 -8.89 1.20
N GLY A 45 -1.28 -9.81 1.77
CA GLY A 45 -1.04 -11.14 1.22
C GLY A 45 0.11 -11.26 0.21
N PHE A 46 0.94 -10.23 0.00
CA PHE A 46 2.20 -10.39 -0.76
C PHE A 46 3.35 -9.53 -0.24
N SER A 47 4.57 -9.91 -0.63
CA SER A 47 5.83 -9.23 -0.28
C SER A 47 6.49 -8.61 -1.51
N LEU A 48 7.34 -7.60 -1.34
CA LEU A 48 8.03 -6.93 -2.45
C LEU A 48 8.75 -7.91 -3.38
N LYS A 49 9.36 -8.98 -2.85
CA LYS A 49 10.02 -10.02 -3.67
C LYS A 49 9.08 -10.69 -4.68
N GLN A 50 7.76 -10.57 -4.51
CA GLN A 50 6.76 -11.12 -5.41
C GLN A 50 6.34 -10.14 -6.50
N LEU A 51 6.70 -8.85 -6.43
CA LEU A 51 6.40 -7.91 -7.51
C LEU A 51 7.01 -8.38 -8.82
N LEU A 52 6.23 -8.32 -9.91
CA LEU A 52 6.64 -8.80 -11.23
C LEU A 52 7.96 -8.17 -11.67
N GLU A 53 8.10 -6.85 -11.48
CA GLU A 53 9.29 -6.09 -11.86
C GLU A 53 10.54 -6.58 -11.11
N LEU A 54 10.45 -6.80 -9.79
CA LEU A 54 11.56 -7.32 -8.98
C LEU A 54 11.89 -8.78 -9.32
N ARG A 55 10.87 -9.58 -9.70
CA ARG A 55 11.06 -10.95 -10.17
C ARG A 55 11.78 -10.99 -11.52
N CYS A 56 11.37 -10.15 -12.47
CA CYS A 56 12.05 -10.02 -13.76
C CYS A 56 13.49 -9.53 -13.57
N PHE A 57 13.71 -8.54 -12.70
CA PHE A 57 15.05 -8.05 -12.39
C PHE A 57 15.94 -9.16 -11.83
N GLY A 58 15.42 -9.89 -10.84
CA GLY A 58 16.13 -11.03 -10.27
C GLY A 58 16.46 -12.09 -11.31
N TRP A 59 15.57 -12.36 -12.26
CA TRP A 59 15.83 -13.27 -13.38
C TRP A 59 16.94 -12.73 -14.30
N TYR A 60 16.87 -11.47 -14.73
CA TYR A 60 17.90 -10.85 -15.57
C TYR A 60 19.30 -10.87 -14.94
N VAL A 61 19.36 -10.60 -13.63
CA VAL A 61 20.62 -10.64 -12.90
C VAL A 61 21.12 -12.07 -12.79
N HIS A 62 20.28 -13.02 -12.38
CA HIS A 62 20.67 -14.42 -12.21
C HIS A 62 21.12 -15.07 -13.52
N ASP A 63 20.44 -14.80 -14.63
CA ASP A 63 20.79 -15.32 -15.97
C ASP A 63 22.18 -14.85 -16.43
N GLY A 64 22.59 -13.64 -16.04
CA GLY A 64 23.92 -13.10 -16.32
C GLY A 64 25.04 -13.61 -15.41
N ILE A 65 24.74 -14.40 -14.38
CA ILE A 65 25.76 -14.98 -13.49
C ILE A 65 26.27 -16.28 -14.11
N HIS A 66 27.54 -16.28 -14.49
CA HIS A 66 28.21 -17.45 -15.07
C HIS A 66 29.26 -18.08 -14.14
N ASN A 67 29.37 -17.62 -12.89
CA ASN A 67 30.33 -18.12 -11.91
C ASN A 67 29.64 -18.89 -10.78
N ASP A 68 30.31 -19.91 -10.25
CA ASP A 68 29.80 -20.78 -9.18
C ASP A 68 29.67 -20.07 -7.83
N HIS A 69 30.31 -18.90 -7.68
CA HIS A 69 30.31 -18.14 -6.42
C HIS A 69 29.15 -17.14 -6.31
N GLY A 70 28.28 -17.04 -7.32
CA GLY A 70 27.14 -16.12 -7.31
C GLY A 70 27.52 -14.64 -7.33
N PHE A 71 28.73 -14.31 -7.78
CA PHE A 71 29.19 -12.92 -7.88
C PHE A 71 28.50 -12.21 -9.03
N ILE A 72 27.91 -11.05 -8.74
CA ILE A 72 27.22 -10.20 -9.71
C ILE A 72 28.18 -9.11 -10.16
N THR A 73 28.56 -9.14 -11.44
CA THR A 73 29.42 -8.10 -12.01
C THR A 73 28.67 -6.78 -12.16
N LYS A 74 29.41 -5.65 -12.18
CA LYS A 74 28.85 -4.32 -12.45
C LYS A 74 28.08 -4.28 -13.78
N GLU A 75 28.57 -5.02 -14.78
CA GLU A 75 27.93 -5.11 -16.09
C GLU A 75 26.59 -5.84 -16.03
N VAL A 76 26.53 -7.02 -15.38
CA VAL A 76 25.27 -7.79 -15.21
C VAL A 76 24.23 -6.95 -14.47
N TRP A 77 24.63 -6.29 -13.37
CA TRP A 77 23.74 -5.43 -12.60
C TRP A 77 23.20 -4.27 -13.44
N ARG A 78 24.09 -3.54 -14.14
CA ARG A 78 23.72 -2.41 -15.00
C ARG A 78 22.80 -2.85 -16.15
N ASN A 79 23.08 -3.99 -16.77
CA ASN A 79 22.26 -4.53 -17.85
C ASN A 79 20.86 -4.92 -17.34
N GLY A 80 20.77 -5.55 -16.17
CA GLY A 80 19.50 -5.84 -15.51
C GLY A 80 18.68 -4.58 -15.23
N ARG A 81 19.33 -3.52 -14.71
CA ARG A 81 18.68 -2.21 -14.47
C ARG A 81 18.14 -1.59 -15.75
N ASN A 82 18.95 -1.56 -16.80
CA ASN A 82 18.56 -1.01 -18.10
C ASN A 82 17.36 -1.75 -18.70
N ARG A 83 17.35 -3.09 -18.60
CA ARG A 83 16.23 -3.90 -19.08
C ARG A 83 14.93 -3.60 -18.33
N ILE A 84 14.99 -3.50 -17.00
CA ILE A 84 13.81 -3.16 -16.20
C ILE A 84 13.28 -1.78 -16.52
N ASN A 85 14.17 -0.79 -16.67
CA ASN A 85 13.77 0.57 -17.01
C ASN A 85 13.08 0.65 -18.39
N GLN A 86 13.52 -0.17 -19.35
CA GLN A 86 12.92 -0.24 -20.69
C GLN A 86 11.62 -1.04 -20.72
N GLU A 87 11.58 -2.21 -20.09
CA GLU A 87 10.41 -3.10 -20.13
C GLU A 87 9.24 -2.53 -19.33
N PHE A 88 9.52 -1.90 -18.19
CA PHE A 88 8.50 -1.38 -17.26
C PHE A 88 8.44 0.15 -17.24
N GLU A 89 8.85 0.82 -18.33
CA GLU A 89 8.87 2.28 -18.44
C GLU A 89 7.52 2.93 -18.05
N LYS A 90 6.41 2.26 -18.38
CA LYS A 90 5.04 2.73 -18.11
C LYS A 90 4.47 2.21 -16.78
N SER A 91 5.22 1.37 -16.06
CA SER A 91 4.75 0.80 -14.81
C SER A 91 4.73 1.83 -13.70
N ALA A 92 3.58 2.01 -13.06
CA ALA A 92 3.42 2.89 -11.91
C ALA A 92 4.26 2.47 -10.69
N THR A 93 4.77 1.24 -10.65
CA THR A 93 5.64 0.72 -9.58
C THR A 93 7.13 0.86 -9.88
N LEU A 94 7.52 1.25 -11.10
CA LEU A 94 8.92 1.29 -11.53
C LEU A 94 9.79 2.14 -10.59
N THR A 95 9.30 3.31 -10.19
CA THR A 95 10.01 4.20 -9.25
C THR A 95 10.31 3.50 -7.91
N LEU A 96 9.33 2.76 -7.37
CA LEU A 96 9.53 1.98 -6.14
C LEU A 96 10.56 0.88 -6.35
N VAL A 97 10.48 0.17 -7.47
CA VAL A 97 11.40 -0.93 -7.83
C VAL A 97 12.83 -0.43 -7.94
N LEU A 98 13.04 0.71 -8.60
CA LEU A 98 14.35 1.34 -8.73
C LEU A 98 14.90 1.78 -7.36
N GLU A 99 14.06 2.32 -6.47
CA GLU A 99 14.49 2.68 -5.12
C GLU A 99 14.93 1.46 -4.29
N VAL A 100 14.22 0.33 -4.43
CA VAL A 100 14.60 -0.95 -3.82
C VAL A 100 15.97 -1.41 -4.32
N ILE A 101 16.20 -1.34 -5.63
CA ILE A 101 17.46 -1.73 -6.26
C ILE A 101 18.60 -0.79 -5.83
N ASP A 102 18.35 0.52 -5.82
CA ASP A 102 19.33 1.54 -5.43
C ASP A 102 19.73 1.42 -3.96
N THR A 103 18.78 1.09 -3.09
CA THR A 103 19.05 0.87 -1.66
C THR A 103 19.99 -0.32 -1.45
N PHE A 104 19.77 -1.44 -2.15
CA PHE A 104 20.67 -2.58 -2.11
C PHE A 104 22.07 -2.23 -2.65
N GLU A 105 22.11 -1.51 -3.77
CA GLU A 105 23.37 -1.09 -4.39
C GLU A 105 24.21 -0.19 -3.48
N LYS A 106 23.56 0.76 -2.79
CA LYS A 106 24.22 1.63 -1.79
C LYS A 106 24.76 0.84 -0.60
N ALA A 107 24.02 -0.17 -0.13
CA ALA A 107 24.42 -0.98 1.01
C ALA A 107 25.59 -1.93 0.72
N THR A 108 25.68 -2.46 -0.51
CA THR A 108 26.67 -3.47 -0.90
C THR A 108 27.90 -2.89 -1.62
N GLY A 109 27.78 -1.70 -2.20
CA GLY A 109 28.87 -1.03 -2.90
C GLY A 109 29.31 -1.79 -4.17
N GLU A 110 30.60 -2.06 -4.29
CA GLU A 110 31.18 -2.64 -5.51
C GLU A 110 31.04 -4.17 -5.61
N ARG A 111 30.86 -4.87 -4.49
CA ARG A 111 30.78 -6.33 -4.44
C ARG A 111 29.35 -6.74 -4.14
N LYS A 112 28.70 -7.39 -5.10
CA LYS A 112 27.31 -7.83 -5.02
C LYS A 112 27.24 -9.33 -5.19
N TYR A 113 26.56 -10.03 -4.28
CA TYR A 113 26.34 -11.48 -4.40
C TYR A 113 24.86 -11.80 -4.53
N TRP A 114 24.55 -12.85 -5.29
CA TRP A 114 23.16 -13.30 -5.51
C TRP A 114 22.46 -13.69 -4.21
N ALA A 115 23.15 -14.42 -3.33
CA ALA A 115 22.60 -14.82 -2.04
C ALA A 115 22.24 -13.61 -1.15
N GLU A 116 23.07 -12.57 -1.16
CA GLU A 116 22.81 -11.32 -0.44
C GLU A 116 21.59 -10.58 -1.00
N TYR A 117 21.47 -10.53 -2.34
CA TYR A 117 20.30 -9.94 -2.99
C TYR A 117 19.01 -10.69 -2.64
N GLN A 118 19.05 -12.03 -2.61
CA GLN A 118 17.91 -12.85 -2.21
C GLN A 118 17.53 -12.64 -0.74
N ALA A 119 18.52 -12.59 0.15
CA ALA A 119 18.30 -12.31 1.57
C ALA A 119 17.68 -10.93 1.77
N TYR A 120 18.25 -9.91 1.13
CA TYR A 120 17.72 -8.55 1.14
C TYR A 120 16.25 -8.49 0.72
N LEU A 121 15.89 -9.07 -0.43
CA LEU A 121 14.50 -9.09 -0.89
C LEU A 121 13.55 -9.83 0.06
N HIS A 122 14.05 -10.77 0.86
CA HIS A 122 13.25 -11.48 1.85
C HIS A 122 12.97 -10.63 3.09
N GLU A 123 13.91 -9.76 3.46
CA GLU A 123 13.86 -8.96 4.69
C GLU A 123 13.07 -7.67 4.51
N ILE A 124 13.19 -7.02 3.35
CA ILE A 124 12.57 -5.73 3.11
C ILE A 124 11.04 -5.80 3.07
N ARG A 125 10.42 -4.68 3.48
CA ARG A 125 8.98 -4.48 3.41
C ARG A 125 8.65 -3.22 2.62
N THR A 126 7.44 -3.14 2.10
CA THR A 126 6.98 -1.97 1.34
C THR A 126 7.04 -0.70 2.17
N GLU A 127 6.81 -0.81 3.47
CA GLU A 127 6.85 0.31 4.40
C GLU A 127 8.25 0.92 4.54
N ASP A 128 9.32 0.17 4.26
CA ASP A 128 10.71 0.66 4.34
C ASP A 128 11.03 1.69 3.25
N PHE A 129 10.30 1.65 2.13
CA PHE A 129 10.43 2.56 0.99
C PHE A 129 9.36 3.66 0.99
N VAL A 130 8.76 3.89 2.15
CA VAL A 130 7.92 5.06 2.43
C VAL A 130 8.67 5.99 3.37
N PHE A 131 9.35 6.96 2.77
CA PHE A 131 10.03 8.01 3.49
C PHE A 131 9.07 9.16 3.84
N PRO A 132 9.21 9.76 5.03
CA PRO A 132 8.53 11.01 5.37
C PRO A 132 8.98 12.09 4.37
N ASP A 133 8.11 12.43 3.45
CA ASP A 133 8.28 13.57 2.55
C ASP A 133 7.70 14.77 3.28
N GLN A 134 8.45 15.88 3.39
CA GLN A 134 7.96 17.11 4.04
C GLN A 134 6.67 17.64 3.39
N ASN A 135 6.38 17.22 2.16
CA ASN A 135 5.20 17.65 1.40
C ASN A 135 4.05 16.64 1.38
N LYS A 136 4.13 15.51 2.10
CA LYS A 136 3.06 14.49 2.12
C LYS A 136 2.73 14.01 3.52
N VAL A 137 1.43 13.94 3.81
CA VAL A 137 0.93 13.32 5.04
C VAL A 137 1.03 11.81 4.92
N LEU A 138 1.71 11.19 5.87
CA LEU A 138 1.83 9.74 5.95
C LEU A 138 0.68 9.18 6.76
N VAL A 139 -0.10 8.25 6.22
CA VAL A 139 -1.24 7.64 6.91
C VAL A 139 -0.95 6.18 7.18
N SER A 140 -1.06 5.70 8.42
CA SER A 140 -0.77 4.30 8.76
C SER A 140 -1.53 3.82 9.99
N THR A 141 -1.43 2.54 10.31
CA THR A 141 -1.88 2.04 11.62
C THR A 141 -0.80 2.28 12.67
N MET A 142 -1.21 2.41 13.94
CA MET A 142 -0.30 2.59 15.07
C MET A 142 0.83 1.54 15.11
N HIS A 143 0.51 0.30 14.77
CA HIS A 143 1.46 -0.82 14.74
C HIS A 143 2.59 -0.66 13.71
N LYS A 144 2.29 -0.02 12.57
CA LYS A 144 3.21 0.12 11.43
C LYS A 144 4.11 1.35 11.51
N ALA A 145 3.82 2.27 12.43
CA ALA A 145 4.64 3.46 12.67
C ALA A 145 5.86 3.20 13.57
N LYS A 146 6.02 1.97 14.09
CA LYS A 146 7.13 1.62 15.00
C LYS A 146 8.48 1.84 14.32
N GLY A 147 9.40 2.51 15.02
CA GLY A 147 10.75 2.79 14.52
C GLY A 147 10.85 4.00 13.59
N LYS A 148 9.73 4.67 13.27
CA LYS A 148 9.71 5.97 12.61
C LYS A 148 9.37 7.05 13.65
N GLU A 149 9.72 8.30 13.37
CA GLU A 149 9.34 9.47 14.17
C GLU A 149 8.96 10.60 13.23
N PHE A 150 8.06 11.47 13.69
CA PHE A 150 7.47 12.54 12.91
C PHE A 150 7.43 13.83 13.73
N ASP A 151 7.53 14.97 13.06
CA ASP A 151 7.43 16.27 13.71
C ASP A 151 6.01 16.46 14.27
N HIS A 152 5.00 16.07 13.49
CA HIS A 152 3.59 16.15 13.87
C HIS A 152 2.89 14.80 13.76
N VAL A 153 2.19 14.38 14.82
CA VAL A 153 1.39 13.15 14.83
C VAL A 153 -0.06 13.46 15.15
N TYR A 154 -0.95 12.97 14.29
CA TYR A 154 -2.39 12.92 14.49
C TYR A 154 -2.80 11.49 14.78
N LEU A 155 -3.41 11.24 15.93
CA LEU A 155 -3.84 9.92 16.36
C LEU A 155 -5.37 9.86 16.33
N LEU A 156 -5.93 8.91 15.57
CA LEU A 156 -7.36 8.63 15.54
C LEU A 156 -7.66 7.38 16.37
N LEU A 157 -8.37 7.57 17.48
CA LEU A 157 -8.79 6.52 18.41
C LEU A 157 -10.32 6.44 18.43
N SER A 158 -10.90 5.98 17.32
CA SER A 158 -12.34 5.74 17.17
C SER A 158 -12.72 4.42 17.85
N ASN A 159 -13.66 4.46 18.79
CA ASN A 159 -14.12 3.32 19.59
C ASN A 159 -12.99 2.47 20.21
N HIS A 160 -11.81 3.07 20.43
CA HIS A 160 -10.63 2.34 20.88
C HIS A 160 -10.52 2.42 22.41
N THR A 161 -10.65 1.26 23.07
CA THR A 161 -10.62 1.19 24.54
C THR A 161 -9.21 0.89 25.07
N LEU A 162 -8.80 1.53 26.15
CA LEU A 162 -7.51 1.28 26.82
C LEU A 162 -7.63 0.26 27.97
N LYS A 163 -8.27 -0.88 27.72
CA LYS A 163 -8.57 -1.87 28.77
C LYS A 163 -7.38 -2.76 29.10
N THR A 164 -6.64 -3.22 28.08
CA THR A 164 -5.52 -4.14 28.27
C THR A 164 -4.18 -3.41 28.24
N GLU A 165 -3.14 -4.02 28.81
CA GLU A 165 -1.77 -3.51 28.71
C GLU A 165 -1.28 -3.46 27.26
N SER A 166 -1.74 -4.38 26.41
CA SER A 166 -1.48 -4.33 24.97
C SER A 166 -2.08 -3.08 24.31
N ASP A 167 -3.33 -2.74 24.62
CA ASP A 167 -4.01 -1.55 24.03
C ASP A 167 -3.28 -0.27 24.44
N LYS A 168 -2.98 -0.14 25.74
CA LYS A 168 -2.21 0.99 26.28
C LYS A 168 -0.84 1.10 25.63
N ARG A 169 -0.14 -0.02 25.46
CA ARG A 169 1.20 -0.04 24.85
C ARG A 169 1.17 0.44 23.41
N VAL A 170 0.17 0.05 22.62
CA VAL A 170 0.04 0.47 21.21
C VAL A 170 -0.15 1.99 21.13
N VAL A 171 -1.05 2.55 21.95
CA VAL A 171 -1.29 3.99 22.01
C VAL A 171 -0.07 4.74 22.52
N TYR A 172 0.60 4.25 23.55
CA TYR A 172 1.86 4.81 24.05
C TYR A 172 2.95 4.87 22.96
N VAL A 173 3.13 3.77 22.22
CA VAL A 173 4.10 3.73 21.11
C VAL A 173 3.73 4.76 20.05
N ALA A 174 2.45 4.91 19.71
CA ALA A 174 1.96 5.90 18.75
C ALA A 174 2.20 7.35 19.22
N ILE A 175 1.96 7.65 20.50
CA ILE A 175 2.21 8.97 21.11
C ILE A 175 3.70 9.33 21.03
N THR A 176 4.59 8.41 21.39
CA THR A 176 6.05 8.62 21.33
C THR A 176 6.62 8.76 19.92
N ARG A 177 5.78 8.74 18.87
CA ARG A 177 6.23 9.02 17.50
C ARG A 177 6.34 10.52 17.22
N ALA A 178 5.72 11.37 18.04
CA ALA A 178 5.69 12.83 17.87
C ALA A 178 6.96 13.49 18.44
N LYS A 179 7.57 14.40 17.67
CA LYS A 179 8.70 15.23 18.12
C LYS A 179 8.28 16.63 18.55
N GLU A 180 7.35 17.25 17.81
CA GLU A 180 6.96 18.65 18.01
C GLU A 180 5.51 18.78 18.47
N SER A 181 4.55 18.16 17.78
CA SER A 181 3.14 18.22 18.16
C SER A 181 2.41 16.88 18.08
N LEU A 182 1.48 16.71 19.02
CA LEU A 182 0.62 15.54 19.13
C LEU A 182 -0.84 15.99 19.18
N HIS A 183 -1.65 15.43 18.30
CA HIS A 183 -3.08 15.70 18.20
C HIS A 183 -3.82 14.37 18.34
N ILE A 184 -4.64 14.21 19.38
CA ILE A 184 -5.39 12.98 19.61
C ILE A 184 -6.88 13.26 19.41
N HIS A 185 -7.49 12.55 18.46
CA HIS A 185 -8.91 12.57 18.17
C HIS A 185 -9.52 11.27 18.69
N THR A 186 -10.40 11.35 19.69
CA THR A 186 -11.02 10.18 20.32
C THR A 186 -12.45 10.45 20.74
N ASP A 187 -13.27 9.41 20.76
CA ASP A 187 -14.64 9.39 21.31
C ASP A 187 -14.69 8.93 22.77
N GLN A 188 -13.53 8.76 23.43
CA GLN A 188 -13.40 8.30 24.81
C GLN A 188 -12.87 9.39 25.74
N SER A 189 -13.15 9.26 27.04
CA SER A 189 -12.81 10.26 28.07
C SER A 189 -11.50 10.01 28.82
N TYR A 190 -10.69 9.00 28.45
CA TYR A 190 -9.52 8.60 29.25
C TYR A 190 -8.41 9.65 29.37
N PHE A 191 -8.38 10.67 28.51
CA PHE A 191 -7.42 11.79 28.60
C PHE A 191 -7.97 13.03 29.33
N GLN A 192 -9.27 13.07 29.68
CA GLN A 192 -9.90 14.27 30.26
C GLN A 192 -9.32 14.66 31.63
N ASN A 193 -8.85 13.67 32.39
CA ASN A 193 -8.32 13.87 33.75
C ASN A 193 -6.79 13.99 33.77
N MET A 194 -6.13 14.09 32.61
CA MET A 194 -4.67 14.27 32.56
C MET A 194 -4.32 15.75 32.59
N GLU A 195 -3.37 16.10 33.44
CA GLU A 195 -2.76 17.44 33.47
C GLU A 195 -1.35 17.37 32.89
N VAL A 196 -1.17 17.97 31.72
CA VAL A 196 0.12 18.07 31.03
C VAL A 196 0.29 19.53 30.58
N PRO A 197 1.49 20.12 30.70
CA PRO A 197 1.75 21.45 30.17
C PRO A 197 1.35 21.54 28.69
N GLN A 198 0.68 22.63 28.31
CA GLN A 198 0.22 22.91 26.93
C GLN A 198 -0.86 21.94 26.39
N LEU A 199 -1.50 21.15 27.25
CA LEU A 199 -2.68 20.37 26.85
C LEU A 199 -3.85 21.31 26.52
N SER A 200 -4.41 21.14 25.32
CA SER A 200 -5.66 21.78 24.90
C SER A 200 -6.70 20.70 24.63
N LEU A 201 -7.81 20.75 25.36
CA LEU A 201 -8.96 19.87 25.15
C LEU A 201 -10.05 20.64 24.42
N GLN A 202 -10.57 20.06 23.35
CA GLN A 202 -11.68 20.60 22.58
C GLN A 202 -12.72 19.50 22.35
N GLN A 203 -13.98 19.82 22.61
CA GLN A 203 -15.09 18.95 22.27
C GLN A 203 -15.63 19.33 20.89
N ASN A 204 -15.89 18.34 20.05
CA ASN A 204 -16.40 18.52 18.71
C ASN A 204 -17.60 17.59 18.50
N ASP A 205 -18.79 18.18 18.45
CA ASP A 205 -20.04 17.43 18.26
C ASP A 205 -20.46 17.36 16.78
N MET A 206 -19.61 17.81 15.84
CA MET A 206 -19.91 17.73 14.41
C MET A 206 -19.85 16.29 13.91
N GLN A 207 -20.91 15.86 13.22
CA GLN A 207 -20.91 14.62 12.46
C GLN A 207 -20.26 14.86 11.09
N TYR A 208 -19.24 14.06 10.78
CA TYR A 208 -18.59 14.09 9.48
C TYR A 208 -19.24 13.06 8.57
N PRO A 209 -19.66 13.44 7.35
CA PRO A 209 -20.24 12.49 6.40
C PRO A 209 -19.20 11.47 5.95
N GLU A 210 -19.66 10.28 5.56
CA GLU A 210 -18.80 9.31 4.90
C GLU A 210 -18.24 9.90 3.59
N PRO A 211 -17.00 9.57 3.20
CA PRO A 211 -16.33 10.16 2.05
C PRO A 211 -17.07 9.85 0.76
N ASN A 212 -17.17 10.82 -0.16
CA ASN A 212 -17.87 10.60 -1.43
C ASN A 212 -17.06 9.80 -2.45
N LEU A 213 -15.74 9.72 -2.27
CA LEU A 213 -14.81 8.94 -3.09
C LEU A 213 -13.94 8.05 -2.20
N LEU A 214 -13.89 6.76 -2.51
CA LEU A 214 -13.01 5.79 -1.85
C LEU A 214 -12.14 5.09 -2.89
N GLN A 215 -10.84 5.05 -2.65
CA GLN A 215 -9.89 4.21 -3.37
C GLN A 215 -9.72 2.89 -2.62
N LEU A 216 -9.95 1.77 -3.28
CA LEU A 216 -9.75 0.42 -2.77
C LEU A 216 -8.57 -0.22 -3.53
N GLU A 217 -7.50 -0.58 -2.82
CA GLU A 217 -6.42 -1.41 -3.38
C GLU A 217 -6.62 -2.86 -2.97
N LEU A 218 -6.66 -3.77 -3.94
CA LEU A 218 -6.91 -5.19 -3.71
C LEU A 218 -5.64 -5.92 -3.30
N GLY A 219 -5.77 -6.80 -2.31
CA GLY A 219 -4.75 -7.77 -1.92
C GLY A 219 -4.97 -9.16 -2.53
N MET A 220 -4.06 -10.08 -2.22
CA MET A 220 -4.14 -11.48 -2.69
C MET A 220 -5.41 -12.20 -2.21
N SER A 221 -5.95 -11.83 -1.04
CA SER A 221 -7.20 -12.40 -0.51
C SER A 221 -8.46 -11.85 -1.18
N ASP A 222 -8.34 -10.73 -1.91
CA ASP A 222 -9.47 -10.06 -2.55
C ASP A 222 -9.74 -10.58 -3.96
N VAL A 223 -8.83 -11.40 -4.50
CA VAL A 223 -8.93 -11.98 -5.84
C VAL A 223 -9.10 -13.50 -5.79
N TRP A 224 -9.75 -14.06 -6.80
CA TRP A 224 -9.90 -15.50 -6.95
C TRP A 224 -8.64 -16.10 -7.58
N LEU A 225 -7.74 -16.65 -6.74
CA LEU A 225 -6.45 -17.19 -7.19
C LEU A 225 -6.56 -18.30 -8.26
N GLY A 226 -7.64 -19.10 -8.22
CA GLY A 226 -7.90 -20.15 -9.20
C GLY A 226 -8.12 -19.61 -10.63
N PHE A 227 -8.51 -18.34 -10.77
CA PHE A 227 -8.62 -17.68 -12.07
C PHE A 227 -7.27 -17.65 -12.80
N PHE A 228 -6.20 -17.35 -12.08
CA PHE A 228 -4.87 -17.12 -12.67
C PHE A 228 -4.17 -18.42 -13.09
N LYS A 229 -4.65 -19.59 -12.65
CA LYS A 229 -4.05 -20.89 -12.98
C LYS A 229 -4.23 -21.30 -14.45
N ARG A 230 -5.18 -20.68 -15.17
CA ARG A 230 -5.48 -21.01 -16.58
C ARG A 230 -4.49 -20.31 -17.51
N GLU A 231 -3.93 -21.04 -18.46
CA GLU A 231 -2.95 -20.51 -19.42
C GLU A 231 -3.51 -19.34 -20.26
N SER A 232 -4.73 -19.48 -20.77
CA SER A 232 -5.42 -18.41 -21.51
C SER A 232 -5.51 -17.09 -20.74
N ASN A 233 -5.64 -17.16 -19.41
CA ASN A 233 -5.72 -15.98 -18.56
C ASN A 233 -4.33 -15.39 -18.33
N GLN A 234 -3.30 -16.24 -18.20
CA GLN A 234 -1.91 -15.77 -18.13
C GLN A 234 -1.50 -15.01 -19.41
N ASP A 235 -1.95 -15.48 -20.58
CA ASP A 235 -1.65 -14.79 -21.86
C ASP A 235 -2.26 -13.39 -21.93
N GLY A 236 -3.49 -13.20 -21.44
CA GLY A 236 -4.10 -11.87 -21.32
C GLY A 236 -3.43 -10.97 -20.26
N ILE A 237 -2.78 -11.55 -19.26
CA ILE A 237 -2.11 -10.79 -18.18
C ILE A 237 -0.68 -10.40 -18.55
N LYS A 238 0.02 -11.20 -19.36
CA LYS A 238 1.41 -10.93 -19.77
C LYS A 238 1.68 -9.51 -20.29
N PRO A 239 0.82 -8.89 -21.12
CA PRO A 239 1.06 -7.54 -21.63
C PRO A 239 0.76 -6.42 -20.61
N LEU A 240 0.10 -6.74 -19.49
CA LEU A 240 -0.31 -5.72 -18.53
C LEU A 240 0.86 -5.19 -17.71
N GLN A 241 0.76 -3.92 -17.32
CA GLN A 241 1.67 -3.27 -16.38
C GLN A 241 0.91 -2.53 -15.28
N ALA A 242 1.57 -2.28 -14.14
CA ALA A 242 0.95 -1.47 -13.10
C ALA A 242 0.67 -0.05 -13.59
N GLY A 243 -0.46 0.53 -13.17
CA GLY A 243 -0.98 1.81 -13.65
C GLY A 243 -1.81 1.70 -14.94
N GLN A 244 -1.91 0.53 -15.58
CA GLN A 244 -2.73 0.37 -16.77
C GLN A 244 -4.23 0.43 -16.41
N PRO A 245 -5.06 1.24 -17.10
CA PRO A 245 -6.50 1.29 -16.88
C PRO A 245 -7.17 -0.06 -17.14
N LEU A 246 -8.19 -0.37 -16.35
CA LEU A 246 -9.02 -1.56 -16.47
C LEU A 246 -10.48 -1.16 -16.71
N LEU A 247 -11.19 -1.97 -17.50
CA LEU A 247 -12.60 -1.74 -17.80
C LEU A 247 -13.49 -2.43 -16.77
N ILE A 248 -14.61 -1.77 -16.45
CA ILE A 248 -15.64 -2.27 -15.54
C ILE A 248 -16.65 -3.08 -16.37
N PRO A 249 -16.88 -4.37 -16.07
CA PRO A 249 -17.88 -5.19 -16.75
C PRO A 249 -19.31 -4.71 -16.44
N SER A 250 -20.28 -5.19 -17.22
CA SER A 250 -21.71 -4.87 -17.00
C SER A 250 -22.23 -5.36 -15.65
N ASP A 251 -21.69 -6.47 -15.14
CA ASP A 251 -21.84 -6.88 -13.74
C ASP A 251 -20.52 -6.59 -13.00
N PRO A 252 -20.45 -5.47 -12.25
CA PRO A 252 -19.25 -5.06 -11.55
C PRO A 252 -18.76 -6.06 -10.49
N LEU A 253 -19.56 -7.04 -10.07
CA LEU A 253 -19.12 -8.07 -9.10
C LEU A 253 -18.30 -9.20 -9.74
N THR A 254 -18.22 -9.24 -11.08
CA THR A 254 -17.53 -10.33 -11.78
C THR A 254 -16.00 -10.19 -11.76
N GLY A 255 -15.50 -8.95 -11.69
CA GLY A 255 -14.06 -8.66 -11.76
C GLY A 255 -13.75 -7.41 -12.56
N LEU A 256 -12.59 -7.41 -13.22
CA LEU A 256 -12.13 -6.34 -14.10
C LEU A 256 -11.66 -6.91 -15.43
N LEU A 257 -11.79 -6.11 -16.48
CA LEU A 257 -11.41 -6.47 -17.84
C LEU A 257 -10.24 -5.62 -18.33
N ASP A 258 -9.48 -6.14 -19.30
CA ASP A 258 -8.52 -5.33 -20.07
C ASP A 258 -9.20 -4.47 -21.14
N GLU A 259 -8.38 -3.76 -21.93
CA GLU A 259 -8.83 -2.90 -23.03
C GLU A 259 -9.59 -3.65 -24.15
N VAL A 260 -9.32 -4.95 -24.33
CA VAL A 260 -10.02 -5.81 -25.31
C VAL A 260 -11.22 -6.53 -24.71
N ARG A 261 -11.66 -6.13 -23.50
CA ARG A 261 -12.79 -6.69 -22.75
C ARG A 261 -12.61 -8.15 -22.33
N SER A 262 -11.37 -8.64 -22.27
CA SER A 262 -11.06 -9.95 -21.70
C SER A 262 -10.95 -9.84 -20.17
N PRO A 263 -11.49 -10.80 -19.41
CA PRO A 263 -11.31 -10.81 -17.96
C PRO A 263 -9.82 -10.96 -17.61
N VAL A 264 -9.32 -10.10 -16.73
CA VAL A 264 -7.92 -10.18 -16.25
C VAL A 264 -7.82 -10.28 -14.73
N LEU A 265 -8.92 -10.04 -14.03
CA LEU A 265 -9.05 -10.20 -12.59
C LEU A 265 -10.47 -10.66 -12.27
N LYS A 266 -10.62 -11.63 -11.35
CA LYS A 266 -11.90 -11.97 -10.73
C LYS A 266 -11.82 -11.81 -9.22
N TYR A 267 -12.87 -11.28 -8.61
CA TYR A 267 -12.91 -11.08 -7.17
C TYR A 267 -13.14 -12.38 -6.39
N SER A 268 -12.56 -12.44 -5.19
CA SER A 268 -12.90 -13.45 -4.19
C SER A 268 -14.32 -13.25 -3.69
N GLN A 269 -14.92 -14.31 -3.12
CA GLN A 269 -16.27 -14.22 -2.56
C GLN A 269 -16.36 -13.15 -1.45
N LYS A 270 -15.35 -13.10 -0.57
CA LYS A 270 -15.24 -12.10 0.49
C LYS A 270 -15.19 -10.67 -0.05
N PHE A 271 -14.46 -10.44 -1.13
CA PHE A 271 -14.38 -9.09 -1.72
C PHE A 271 -15.69 -8.70 -2.41
N LYS A 272 -16.40 -9.65 -3.04
CA LYS A 272 -17.75 -9.39 -3.58
C LYS A 272 -18.71 -8.94 -2.49
N GLU A 273 -18.73 -9.62 -1.35
CA GLU A 273 -19.55 -9.24 -0.19
C GLU A 273 -19.20 -7.83 0.32
N LYS A 274 -17.89 -7.52 0.40
CA LYS A 274 -17.41 -6.17 0.75
C LYS A 274 -17.89 -5.11 -0.27
N LEU A 275 -17.78 -5.40 -1.56
CA LEU A 275 -18.16 -4.48 -2.62
C LEU A 275 -19.68 -4.28 -2.68
N GLN A 276 -20.45 -5.34 -2.43
CA GLN A 276 -21.90 -5.25 -2.28
C GLN A 276 -22.30 -4.32 -1.14
N LEU A 277 -21.62 -4.35 0.01
CA LEU A 277 -21.92 -3.43 1.10
C LEU A 277 -21.82 -1.96 0.65
N PHE A 278 -20.77 -1.62 -0.11
CA PHE A 278 -20.62 -0.28 -0.68
C PHE A 278 -21.73 0.05 -1.69
N PHE A 279 -22.14 -0.91 -2.53
CA PHE A 279 -23.26 -0.69 -3.46
C PHE A 279 -24.59 -0.44 -2.72
N HIS A 280 -24.85 -1.12 -1.60
CA HIS A 280 -26.02 -0.84 -0.77
C HIS A 280 -25.97 0.54 -0.10
N GLN A 281 -24.76 1.07 0.13
CA GLN A 281 -24.53 2.43 0.63
C GLN A 281 -24.60 3.50 -0.49
N GLY A 282 -24.88 3.12 -1.74
CA GLY A 282 -25.02 4.03 -2.87
C GLY A 282 -23.73 4.33 -3.63
N TYR A 283 -22.61 3.67 -3.29
CA TYR A 283 -21.38 3.81 -4.06
C TYR A 283 -21.48 3.04 -5.39
N GLN A 284 -20.80 3.54 -6.41
CA GLN A 284 -20.62 2.91 -7.71
C GLN A 284 -19.13 2.90 -8.06
N ILE A 285 -18.71 2.03 -8.98
CA ILE A 285 -17.32 2.04 -9.46
C ILE A 285 -17.18 3.09 -10.56
N ASP A 286 -16.25 4.04 -10.38
CA ASP A 286 -15.98 5.09 -11.36
C ASP A 286 -14.92 4.64 -12.36
N ARG A 287 -13.84 4.06 -11.83
CA ARG A 287 -12.67 3.64 -12.60
C ARG A 287 -11.89 2.56 -11.87
N ALA A 288 -11.09 1.83 -12.63
CA ALA A 288 -10.15 0.87 -12.08
C ALA A 288 -8.85 0.85 -12.89
N GLU A 289 -7.76 0.41 -12.26
CA GLU A 289 -6.47 0.19 -12.91
C GLU A 289 -5.73 -0.98 -12.26
N VAL A 290 -4.64 -1.43 -12.88
CA VAL A 290 -3.72 -2.39 -12.29
C VAL A 290 -2.94 -1.70 -11.18
N ALA A 291 -3.14 -2.09 -9.92
CA ALA A 291 -2.32 -1.61 -8.81
C ALA A 291 -0.93 -2.25 -8.81
N TYR A 292 -0.92 -3.58 -8.89
CA TYR A 292 0.28 -4.40 -8.85
C TYR A 292 0.07 -5.67 -9.68
N ILE A 293 1.16 -6.22 -10.21
CA ILE A 293 1.20 -7.59 -10.72
C ILE A 293 2.20 -8.36 -9.88
N VAL A 294 1.77 -9.48 -9.31
CA VAL A 294 2.60 -10.28 -8.41
C VAL A 294 2.77 -11.70 -8.93
N VAL A 295 3.94 -12.27 -8.71
CA VAL A 295 4.24 -13.67 -9.00
C VAL A 295 3.90 -14.49 -7.76
N TRP A 296 2.81 -15.24 -7.86
CA TRP A 296 2.34 -16.15 -6.84
C TRP A 296 2.79 -17.58 -7.14
N ARG A 297 3.54 -18.19 -6.22
CA ARG A 297 3.84 -19.62 -6.27
C ARG A 297 2.70 -20.39 -5.61
N CYS A 298 1.96 -21.13 -6.40
CA CYS A 298 0.85 -21.94 -5.96
C CYS A 298 1.36 -23.12 -5.10
N PRO A 299 0.89 -23.27 -3.85
CA PRO A 299 1.30 -24.41 -3.01
C PRO A 299 0.84 -25.77 -3.54
N ASP A 300 -0.28 -25.82 -4.25
CA ASP A 300 -0.93 -27.07 -4.68
C ASP A 300 -0.17 -27.76 -5.82
N ASP A 301 0.30 -26.97 -6.79
CA ASP A 301 0.93 -27.47 -8.02
C ASP A 301 2.41 -27.04 -8.14
N GLY A 302 2.89 -26.19 -7.23
CA GLY A 302 4.28 -25.70 -7.21
C GLY A 302 4.61 -24.67 -8.30
N ASN A 303 3.69 -24.40 -9.23
CA ASN A 303 3.89 -23.48 -10.35
C ASN A 303 3.78 -22.02 -9.91
N SER A 304 4.31 -21.12 -10.73
CA SER A 304 4.24 -19.68 -10.51
C SER A 304 3.31 -19.01 -11.53
N TYR A 305 2.39 -18.19 -11.04
CA TYR A 305 1.40 -17.49 -11.85
C TYR A 305 1.48 -15.98 -11.62
N ARG A 306 1.28 -15.19 -12.67
CA ARG A 306 1.07 -13.75 -12.53
C ARG A 306 -0.35 -13.51 -12.04
N VAL A 307 -0.47 -12.74 -10.96
CA VAL A 307 -1.73 -12.35 -10.33
C VAL A 307 -1.85 -10.84 -10.45
N VAL A 308 -2.92 -10.39 -11.09
CA VAL A 308 -3.27 -8.97 -11.18
C VAL A 308 -4.00 -8.56 -9.92
N LEU A 309 -3.57 -7.46 -9.31
CA LEU A 309 -4.24 -6.81 -8.19
C LEU A 309 -4.74 -5.45 -8.66
N GLY A 310 -6.03 -5.19 -8.50
CA GLY A 310 -6.67 -3.96 -8.95
C GLY A 310 -6.59 -2.83 -7.94
N ARG A 311 -6.63 -1.60 -8.43
CA ARG A 311 -7.00 -0.40 -7.68
C ARG A 311 -8.33 0.09 -8.25
N ILE A 312 -9.32 0.28 -7.39
CA ILE A 312 -10.69 0.62 -7.76
C ILE A 312 -11.06 1.92 -7.06
N TRP A 313 -11.62 2.87 -7.80
CA TRP A 313 -12.24 4.05 -7.22
C TRP A 313 -13.74 3.88 -7.25
N ILE A 314 -14.36 4.04 -6.09
CA ILE A 314 -15.79 4.05 -5.95
C ILE A 314 -16.25 5.42 -5.47
N SER A 315 -17.34 5.93 -6.03
CA SER A 315 -17.95 7.18 -5.57
C SER A 315 -19.44 7.05 -5.35
N LYS A 316 -19.98 7.93 -4.51
CA LYS A 316 -21.41 8.17 -4.38
C LYS A 316 -21.69 9.62 -4.76
N GLU A 317 -22.78 9.87 -5.48
CA GLU A 317 -23.21 11.23 -5.77
C GLU A 317 -23.57 11.96 -4.45
N GLU A 318 -23.18 13.23 -4.34
CA GLU A 318 -23.68 14.11 -3.30
C GLU A 318 -25.16 14.40 -3.59
N ASN A 319 -26.05 13.95 -2.70
CA ASN A 319 -27.46 14.34 -2.73
C ASN A 319 -27.64 15.83 -2.39
#